data_AF-A0A964ACT3-F1
#
_entry.id   AF-A0A964ACT3-F1
#
_cell.length_a   1.000
_cell.length_b   1.000
_cell.length_c   1.000
_cell.angle_alpha   90.00
_cell.angle_beta   90.00
_cell.angle_gamma   90.00
#
_symmetry.space_group_name_H-M   'P 1'
#
loop_
_entity.id
_entity.type
_entity.pdbx_description
1 polymer ?
#
loop_
_entity_poly.entity_id
_entity_poly.type
_entity_poly.pdbx_seq_one_letter_code
_entity_poly.pdbx_strand_id
1 'polypeptide(L)'
;MDRLSLTLAASLLLLGSGCPPDDDGSADAVADADADAGPDASALQWYFTCGDPVCQGHRDMPGVAACTDQGAGLACSSAGTSCDPIDDCNRLLLCTDTDPTMQTGGCPISRRAAKRDIEPLDQAQREAIAEALRTMPLATWRYRSDDAARPPRLGFIIEDVAPSPAVDEARGMVDLYGFTAMAVAGLQAQAEQIDALQQHVEALERELSELRDAASPPPQRAPKE
;
A
#
# COMPACT_ATOMS: atom_id res chain seq x y z
N MET A 1 1.33 -26.86 -38.17
CA MET A 1 1.68 -27.89 -37.18
C MET A 1 1.16 -27.40 -35.85
N ASP A 2 0.13 -28.09 -35.37
CA ASP A 2 -0.49 -28.15 -34.05
C ASP A 2 -0.81 -26.89 -33.24
N ARG A 3 -2.11 -26.56 -33.25
CA ARG A 3 -2.81 -25.80 -32.21
C ARG A 3 -3.39 -26.79 -31.20
N LEU A 4 -2.88 -26.84 -29.97
CA LEU A 4 -3.58 -27.50 -28.86
C LEU A 4 -4.43 -26.48 -28.10
N SER A 5 -5.75 -26.66 -28.20
CA SER A 5 -6.73 -26.11 -27.28
C SER A 5 -6.61 -26.83 -25.93
N LEU A 6 -6.59 -26.09 -24.83
CA LEU A 6 -6.80 -26.67 -23.50
C LEU A 6 -7.97 -25.94 -22.83
N THR A 7 -9.12 -26.60 -22.86
CA THR A 7 -10.30 -26.31 -22.05
C THR A 7 -10.20 -27.22 -20.82
N LEU A 8 -10.25 -26.70 -19.60
CA LEU A 8 -10.58 -27.54 -18.44
C LEU A 8 -11.38 -26.79 -17.36
N ALA A 9 -12.60 -27.30 -17.23
CA ALA A 9 -13.64 -27.16 -16.22
C ALA A 9 -13.27 -26.63 -14.83
N ALA A 10 -14.08 -25.65 -14.39
CA ALA A 10 -14.29 -25.31 -12.98
C ALA A 10 -15.10 -26.42 -12.29
N SER A 11 -14.60 -26.96 -11.19
CA SER A 11 -15.34 -27.86 -10.29
C SER A 11 -15.64 -27.13 -8.99
N LEU A 12 -16.94 -26.92 -8.75
CA LEU A 12 -17.54 -26.30 -7.58
C LEU A 12 -17.83 -27.40 -6.55
N LEU A 13 -17.19 -27.36 -5.38
CA LEU A 13 -17.50 -28.25 -4.25
C LEU A 13 -18.09 -27.42 -3.11
N LEU A 14 -19.41 -27.50 -2.97
CA LEU A 14 -20.17 -27.09 -1.79
C LEU A 14 -20.05 -28.17 -0.71
N LEU A 15 -19.53 -27.81 0.46
CA LEU A 15 -19.73 -28.57 1.69
C LEU A 15 -20.30 -27.64 2.74
N GLY A 16 -21.61 -27.77 2.95
CA GLY A 16 -22.30 -27.26 4.12
C GLY A 16 -21.95 -28.11 5.34
N SER A 17 -21.86 -27.47 6.49
CA SER A 17 -21.88 -28.11 7.80
C SER A 17 -22.65 -27.18 8.71
N GLY A 18 -23.93 -27.52 8.91
CA GLY A 18 -24.78 -26.90 9.93
C GLY A 18 -24.45 -27.45 11.31
N CYS A 19 -24.62 -26.62 12.32
CA CYS A 19 -24.79 -27.05 13.71
C CYS A 19 -26.18 -26.61 14.21
N PRO A 20 -26.88 -27.48 14.96
CA PRO A 20 -28.29 -27.30 15.37
C PRO A 20 -28.46 -26.37 16.59
N PRO A 21 -29.70 -25.91 16.88
CA PRO A 21 -30.03 -25.04 18.01
C PRO A 21 -30.49 -25.77 19.29
N ASP A 22 -30.29 -25.06 20.41
CA ASP A 22 -31.02 -24.94 21.69
C ASP A 22 -31.56 -26.17 22.44
N ASP A 23 -31.22 -26.25 23.73
CA ASP A 23 -32.14 -26.75 24.77
C ASP A 23 -31.81 -26.20 26.18
N ASP A 24 -32.86 -26.16 27.00
CA ASP A 24 -33.22 -25.28 28.10
C ASP A 24 -32.53 -25.50 29.47
N GLY A 25 -32.64 -24.49 30.36
CA GLY A 25 -33.01 -24.78 31.75
C GLY A 25 -32.32 -24.05 32.91
N SER A 26 -32.92 -22.94 33.34
CA SER A 26 -33.16 -22.48 34.74
C SER A 26 -32.04 -22.55 35.81
N ALA A 27 -31.73 -21.39 36.42
CA ALA A 27 -32.16 -21.07 37.79
C ALA A 27 -31.75 -19.63 38.20
N ASP A 28 -32.70 -18.93 38.80
CA ASP A 28 -32.58 -17.62 39.43
C ASP A 28 -31.50 -17.56 40.52
N ALA A 29 -30.70 -16.49 40.49
CA ALA A 29 -30.13 -15.87 41.67
C ALA A 29 -29.91 -14.38 41.40
N VAL A 30 -30.91 -13.57 41.77
CA VAL A 30 -30.78 -12.13 41.94
C VAL A 30 -29.88 -11.86 43.15
N ALA A 31 -28.69 -11.32 42.89
CA ALA A 31 -27.89 -10.62 43.88
C ALA A 31 -27.51 -9.27 43.27
N ASP A 32 -28.29 -8.26 43.65
CA ASP A 32 -27.94 -6.86 43.51
C ASP A 32 -26.61 -6.61 44.23
N ALA A 33 -25.56 -6.40 43.45
CA ALA A 33 -24.40 -5.65 43.86
C ALA A 33 -24.27 -4.49 42.88
N ASP A 34 -24.79 -3.35 43.30
CA ASP A 34 -24.40 -2.03 42.82
C ASP A 34 -22.87 -1.92 42.85
N ALA A 35 -22.24 -2.27 41.73
CA ALA A 35 -20.97 -1.72 41.33
C ALA A 35 -21.28 -0.84 40.12
N ASP A 36 -21.45 0.45 40.40
CA ASP A 36 -21.38 1.53 39.43
C ASP A 36 -20.01 1.48 38.76
N ALA A 37 -19.85 0.56 37.81
CA ALA A 37 -18.79 0.56 36.83
C ALA A 37 -19.14 1.67 35.83
N GLY A 38 -18.74 2.89 36.17
CA GLY A 38 -18.54 3.93 35.18
C GLY A 38 -17.69 3.39 34.02
N PRO A 39 -17.77 4.00 32.83
CA PRO A 39 -17.16 3.46 31.62
C PRO A 39 -15.71 3.12 31.92
N ASP A 40 -15.35 1.84 31.77
CA ASP A 40 -14.04 1.28 32.07
C ASP A 40 -12.94 2.24 31.62
N ALA A 41 -12.31 2.94 32.56
CA ALA A 41 -11.05 3.60 32.31
C ALA A 41 -10.07 2.47 32.04
N SER A 42 -9.82 2.18 30.76
CA SER A 42 -8.92 1.11 30.34
C SER A 42 -7.61 1.29 31.10
N ALA A 43 -7.24 0.25 31.87
CA ALA A 43 -6.07 0.33 32.73
C ALA A 43 -4.83 0.62 31.88
N LEU A 44 -4.08 1.65 32.26
CA LEU A 44 -2.86 2.04 31.56
C LEU A 44 -1.84 0.89 31.59
N GLN A 45 -1.32 0.58 30.42
CA GLN A 45 -0.23 -0.39 30.26
C GLN A 45 0.78 0.08 29.22
N TRP A 46 1.96 -0.52 29.27
CA TRP A 46 3.01 -0.27 28.29
C TRP A 46 2.67 -0.99 26.98
N TYR A 47 2.62 -0.24 25.88
CA TYR A 47 2.53 -0.78 24.53
C TYR A 47 3.76 -0.41 23.71
N PHE A 48 4.09 -1.22 22.72
CA PHE A 48 5.10 -0.83 21.75
C PHE A 48 4.56 0.17 20.74
N THR A 49 5.40 1.10 20.30
CA THR A 49 5.18 1.85 19.07
C THR A 49 5.61 1.04 17.84
N CYS A 50 5.35 1.55 16.64
CA CYS A 50 5.69 0.90 15.38
C CYS A 50 7.19 0.76 15.13
N GLY A 51 7.99 1.65 15.73
CA GLY A 51 9.41 1.76 15.43
C GLY A 51 9.66 2.29 14.02
N ASP A 52 10.82 1.93 13.47
CA ASP A 52 11.21 2.32 12.13
C ASP A 52 10.40 1.59 11.04
N PRO A 53 10.04 2.26 9.93
CA PRO A 53 9.46 1.60 8.77
C PRO A 53 10.36 0.49 8.19
N VAL A 54 11.68 0.61 8.38
CA VAL A 54 12.69 -0.40 8.04
C VAL A 54 13.70 -0.46 9.19
N CYS A 55 13.74 -1.59 9.91
CA CYS A 55 14.67 -1.78 11.02
C CYS A 55 16.13 -1.77 10.51
N GLN A 56 16.97 -0.90 11.08
CA GLN A 56 18.40 -0.78 10.74
C GLN A 56 19.31 -0.89 11.98
N GLY A 57 18.80 -1.48 13.06
CA GLY A 57 19.43 -1.48 14.36
C GLY A 57 18.98 -0.30 15.23
N HIS A 58 19.45 -0.33 16.47
CA HIS A 58 19.13 0.68 17.48
C HIS A 58 19.80 2.03 17.18
N ARG A 59 19.09 3.11 17.48
CA ARG A 59 19.61 4.48 17.56
C ARG A 59 19.04 5.17 18.80
N ASP A 60 19.89 5.90 19.51
CA ASP A 60 19.45 6.70 20.65
C ASP A 60 18.42 7.76 20.20
N MET A 61 17.25 7.75 20.83
CA MET A 61 16.20 8.73 20.57
C MET A 61 16.36 9.94 21.52
N PRO A 62 16.61 11.16 21.00
CA PRO A 62 16.81 12.33 21.84
C PRO A 62 15.60 12.59 22.76
N GLY A 63 15.87 12.72 24.06
CA GLY A 63 14.83 12.98 25.07
C GLY A 63 14.06 11.75 25.55
N VAL A 64 14.42 10.54 25.11
CA VAL A 64 13.84 9.28 25.59
C VAL A 64 14.89 8.49 26.36
N ALA A 65 14.61 8.15 27.62
CA ALA A 65 15.50 7.35 28.44
C ALA A 65 15.33 5.85 28.15
N ALA A 66 16.39 5.07 28.33
CA ALA A 66 16.33 3.61 28.27
C ALA A 66 15.34 3.08 29.32
N CYS A 67 14.58 2.05 28.95
CA CYS A 67 13.71 1.33 29.88
C CYS A 67 14.55 0.61 30.93
N THR A 68 14.06 0.58 32.16
CA THR A 68 14.67 -0.15 33.28
C THR A 68 13.90 -1.42 33.58
N ASP A 69 12.61 -1.25 33.89
CA ASP A 69 11.69 -2.27 34.40
C ASP A 69 10.36 -2.27 33.64
N GLN A 70 10.19 -1.33 32.71
CA GLN A 70 9.05 -1.26 31.80
C GLN A 70 9.12 -2.42 30.80
N GLY A 71 7.95 -2.99 30.50
CA GLY A 71 7.81 -4.08 29.54
C GLY A 71 6.40 -4.08 28.98
N ALA A 72 6.24 -4.44 27.71
CA ALA A 72 4.94 -4.43 27.06
C ALA A 72 3.92 -5.32 27.81
N GLY A 73 2.70 -4.81 27.98
CA GLY A 73 1.62 -5.44 28.75
C GLY A 73 1.73 -5.24 30.27
N LEU A 74 2.81 -4.66 30.80
CA LEU A 74 2.88 -4.29 32.22
C LEU A 74 2.08 -3.02 32.48
N ALA A 75 1.45 -2.96 33.65
CA ALA A 75 0.74 -1.76 34.10
C ALA A 75 1.69 -0.57 34.25
N CYS A 76 1.16 0.63 34.03
CA CYS A 76 1.91 1.87 34.19
C CYS A 76 1.02 2.95 34.80
N SER A 77 1.63 3.93 35.47
CA SER A 77 0.89 4.94 36.25
C SER A 77 0.65 6.26 35.51
N SER A 78 1.39 6.51 34.42
CA SER A 78 1.51 7.84 33.83
C SER A 78 1.37 7.79 32.32
N ALA A 79 0.15 8.03 31.83
CA ALA A 79 -0.16 8.07 30.40
C ALA A 79 0.78 9.03 29.65
N GLY A 80 1.18 8.65 28.43
CA GLY A 80 2.08 9.43 27.59
C GLY A 80 3.56 9.32 27.95
N THR A 81 3.92 8.63 29.04
CA THR A 81 5.33 8.36 29.35
C THR A 81 5.88 7.35 28.35
N SER A 82 7.10 7.57 27.87
CA SER A 82 7.79 6.64 26.98
C SER A 82 9.20 6.29 27.47
N CYS A 83 9.65 5.07 27.17
CA CYS A 83 11.05 4.67 27.33
C CYS A 83 11.52 3.83 26.14
N ASP A 84 12.83 3.75 25.98
CA ASP A 84 13.50 3.02 24.90
C ASP A 84 13.93 1.62 25.38
N PRO A 85 13.32 0.54 24.85
CA PRO A 85 13.71 -0.84 25.18
C PRO A 85 15.05 -1.26 24.55
N ILE A 86 15.70 -0.39 23.76
CA ILE A 86 16.95 -0.64 23.04
C ILE A 86 16.80 -1.85 22.11
N ASP A 87 15.72 -1.87 21.33
CA ASP A 87 15.49 -2.91 20.33
C ASP A 87 16.11 -2.58 18.96
N ASP A 88 16.18 -3.57 18.08
CA ASP A 88 16.81 -3.46 16.76
C ASP A 88 15.96 -2.70 15.73
N CYS A 89 14.80 -2.19 16.13
CA CYS A 89 13.85 -1.50 15.26
C CYS A 89 13.37 -0.16 15.81
N ASN A 90 14.01 0.39 16.84
CA ASN A 90 13.70 1.69 17.43
C ASN A 90 12.22 1.83 17.87
N ARG A 91 11.60 0.72 18.30
CA ARG A 91 10.27 0.78 18.91
C ARG A 91 10.42 1.32 20.32
N LEU A 92 9.53 2.20 20.73
CA LEU A 92 9.47 2.69 22.10
C LEU A 92 8.38 1.95 22.86
N LEU A 93 8.51 1.87 24.18
CA LEU A 93 7.38 1.58 25.04
C LEU A 93 6.65 2.90 25.34
N LEU A 94 5.34 2.92 25.18
CA LEU A 94 4.44 4.03 25.50
C LEU A 94 3.41 3.56 26.51
N CYS A 95 3.30 4.27 27.63
CA CYS A 95 2.25 4.06 28.62
C CYS A 95 0.94 4.68 28.10
N THR A 96 -0.05 3.85 27.78
CA THR A 96 -1.35 4.30 27.28
C THR A 96 -2.42 3.25 27.59
N ASP A 97 -3.68 3.60 27.39
CA ASP A 97 -4.83 2.74 27.65
C ASP A 97 -5.24 1.93 26.40
N THR A 98 -4.64 2.24 25.24
CA THR A 98 -4.99 1.68 23.94
C THR A 98 -3.75 1.42 23.10
N ASP A 99 -3.67 0.26 22.44
CA ASP A 99 -2.53 -0.10 21.59
C ASP A 99 -2.32 0.90 20.44
N PRO A 100 -1.23 1.69 20.43
CA PRO A 100 -0.98 2.70 19.40
C PRO A 100 -0.72 2.07 18.02
N THR A 101 -0.35 0.79 17.95
CA THR A 101 -0.12 0.09 16.69
C THR A 101 -1.40 -0.21 15.92
N MET A 102 -2.54 -0.27 16.63
CA MET A 102 -3.84 -0.67 16.10
C MET A 102 -4.81 0.51 15.89
N GLN A 103 -4.40 1.72 16.28
CA GLN A 103 -5.21 2.94 16.15
C GLN A 103 -5.10 3.57 14.75
N THR A 104 -5.96 4.55 14.46
CA THR A 104 -5.86 5.38 13.25
C THR A 104 -4.53 6.10 13.20
N GLY A 105 -3.73 5.86 12.15
CA GLY A 105 -2.35 6.37 12.06
C GLY A 105 -1.31 5.51 12.80
N GLY A 106 -1.73 4.35 13.32
CA GLY A 106 -0.85 3.31 13.84
C GLY A 106 -0.05 2.61 12.74
N CYS A 107 0.42 1.39 13.01
CA CYS A 107 1.39 0.74 12.14
C CYS A 107 0.73 0.33 10.81
N PRO A 108 1.39 0.53 9.66
CA PRO A 108 0.84 0.08 8.38
C PRO A 108 0.64 -1.44 8.33
N ILE A 109 -0.61 -1.89 8.17
CA ILE A 109 -0.96 -3.32 8.01
C ILE A 109 -1.39 -3.58 6.56
N SER A 110 -0.54 -4.26 5.79
CA SER A 110 -0.84 -4.65 4.40
C SER A 110 -1.33 -6.10 4.29
N ARG A 111 -2.41 -6.44 5.01
CA ARG A 111 -3.05 -7.76 4.94
C ARG A 111 -4.51 -7.63 4.53
N ARG A 112 -4.99 -8.55 3.69
CA ARG A 112 -6.39 -8.59 3.24
C ARG A 112 -7.38 -8.61 4.41
N ALA A 113 -7.10 -9.41 5.45
CA ALA A 113 -7.96 -9.50 6.63
C ALA A 113 -8.10 -8.19 7.42
N ALA A 114 -7.17 -7.25 7.25
CA ALA A 114 -7.21 -5.94 7.89
C ALA A 114 -7.86 -4.86 6.99
N LYS A 115 -8.33 -5.22 5.79
CA LYS A 115 -8.87 -4.30 4.79
C LYS A 115 -10.26 -4.76 4.35
N ARG A 116 -11.13 -3.81 4.03
CA ARG A 116 -12.46 -4.05 3.44
C ARG A 116 -12.54 -3.38 2.06
N ASP A 117 -13.59 -3.69 1.30
CA ASP A 117 -13.90 -3.02 0.03
C ASP A 117 -12.72 -3.04 -0.98
N ILE A 118 -12.11 -4.22 -1.15
CA ILE A 118 -10.90 -4.39 -1.95
C ILE A 118 -11.27 -4.74 -3.39
N GLU A 119 -11.17 -3.76 -4.28
CA GLU A 119 -11.38 -3.92 -5.71
C GLU A 119 -10.04 -3.79 -6.47
N PRO A 120 -9.67 -4.78 -7.31
CA PRO A 120 -8.53 -4.62 -8.22
C PRO A 120 -8.79 -3.54 -9.26
N LEU A 121 -7.74 -2.81 -9.66
CA LEU A 121 -7.84 -1.82 -10.73
C LEU A 121 -8.00 -2.52 -12.09
N ASP A 122 -9.01 -2.11 -12.87
CA ASP A 122 -9.13 -2.46 -14.28
C ASP A 122 -8.21 -1.61 -15.16
N GLN A 123 -8.26 -1.84 -16.47
CA GLN A 123 -7.40 -1.15 -17.43
C GLN A 123 -7.70 0.35 -17.52
N ALA A 124 -8.98 0.73 -17.57
CA ALA A 124 -9.36 2.13 -17.68
C ALA A 124 -8.93 2.94 -16.44
N GLN A 125 -9.00 2.33 -15.26
CA GLN A 125 -8.51 2.91 -14.01
C GLN A 125 -6.98 3.09 -14.03
N ARG A 126 -6.22 2.11 -14.52
CA ARG A 126 -4.77 2.23 -14.67
C ARG A 126 -4.39 3.33 -15.66
N GLU A 127 -5.09 3.43 -16.79
CA GLU A 127 -4.88 4.49 -17.79
C GLU A 127 -5.18 5.89 -17.24
N ALA A 128 -6.27 6.04 -16.48
CA ALA A 128 -6.60 7.30 -15.82
C ALA A 128 -5.51 7.73 -14.82
N ILE A 129 -4.97 6.78 -14.03
CA ILE A 129 -3.85 7.04 -13.13
C ILE A 129 -2.58 7.40 -13.90
N ALA A 130 -2.30 6.70 -15.00
CA ALA A 130 -1.14 7.01 -15.85
C ALA A 130 -1.21 8.42 -16.42
N GLU A 131 -2.39 8.86 -16.87
CA GLU A 131 -2.61 10.22 -17.36
C GLU A 131 -2.46 11.25 -16.24
N ALA A 132 -3.00 10.97 -15.04
CA ALA A 132 -2.81 11.83 -13.88
C ALA A 132 -1.33 12.00 -13.51
N LEU A 133 -0.53 10.93 -13.55
CA LEU A 133 0.91 11.01 -13.34
C LEU A 133 1.64 11.78 -14.44
N ARG A 134 1.27 11.56 -15.71
CA ARG A 134 1.90 12.21 -16.86
C ARG A 134 1.72 13.73 -16.84
N THR A 135 0.59 14.19 -16.30
CA THR A 135 0.21 15.60 -16.24
C THR A 135 0.48 16.24 -14.88
N MET A 136 0.99 15.47 -13.91
CA MET A 136 1.30 15.96 -12.57
C MET A 136 2.42 17.03 -12.63
N PRO A 137 2.17 18.25 -12.13
CA PRO A 137 3.21 19.28 -12.04
C PRO A 137 4.28 18.88 -11.03
N LEU A 138 5.53 18.84 -11.50
CA LEU A 138 6.70 18.67 -10.64
C LEU A 138 7.42 20.02 -10.50
N ALA A 139 7.90 20.29 -9.31
CA ALA A 139 8.63 21.49 -8.95
C ALA A 139 9.88 21.14 -8.15
N THR A 140 10.85 22.06 -8.17
CA THR A 140 11.92 22.07 -7.18
C THR A 140 11.62 23.13 -6.13
N TRP A 141 11.80 22.78 -4.86
CA TRP A 141 11.40 23.63 -3.75
C TRP A 141 12.36 23.54 -2.56
N ARG A 142 12.23 24.49 -1.64
CA ARG A 142 12.98 24.58 -0.39
C ARG A 142 12.01 24.94 0.73
N TYR A 143 12.21 24.41 1.92
CA TYR A 143 11.47 24.93 3.07
C TYR A 143 11.92 26.34 3.38
N ARG A 144 11.01 27.17 3.89
CA ARG A 144 11.33 28.52 4.35
C ARG A 144 12.41 28.53 5.44
N SER A 145 12.53 27.43 6.18
CA SER A 145 13.53 27.21 7.24
C SER A 145 14.84 26.60 6.76
N ASP A 146 14.97 26.23 5.47
CA ASP A 146 16.23 25.71 4.95
C ASP A 146 17.28 26.82 4.90
N ASP A 147 18.52 26.49 5.24
CA ASP A 147 19.66 27.35 4.92
C ASP A 147 19.87 27.44 3.39
N ALA A 148 20.58 28.50 2.97
CA ALA A 148 20.83 28.73 1.54
C ALA A 148 21.77 27.69 0.89
N ALA A 149 22.55 26.96 1.68
CA ALA A 149 23.53 25.98 1.20
C ALA A 149 22.91 24.60 0.95
N ARG A 150 21.76 24.28 1.55
CA ARG A 150 20.99 23.06 1.26
C ARG A 150 20.69 22.96 -0.23
N PRO A 151 20.60 21.77 -0.84
CA PRO A 151 20.08 21.65 -2.21
C PRO A 151 18.54 21.79 -2.26
N PRO A 152 17.94 22.23 -3.39
CA PRO A 152 16.50 22.13 -3.58
C PRO A 152 16.05 20.66 -3.61
N ARG A 153 14.81 20.41 -3.18
CA ARG A 153 14.15 19.11 -3.27
C ARG A 153 13.30 19.05 -4.52
N LEU A 154 13.18 17.87 -5.13
CA LEU A 154 12.24 17.59 -6.22
C LEU A 154 10.97 16.99 -5.62
N GLY A 155 9.80 17.43 -6.10
CA GLY A 155 8.52 16.85 -5.72
C GLY A 155 7.37 17.59 -6.40
N PHE A 156 6.19 17.51 -5.81
CA PHE A 156 5.01 18.27 -6.20
C PHE A 156 4.49 19.08 -5.02
N ILE A 157 3.65 20.07 -5.30
CA ILE A 157 2.95 20.88 -4.29
C ILE A 157 1.53 20.31 -4.16
N ILE A 158 1.10 20.00 -2.94
CA ILE A 158 -0.16 19.25 -2.71
C ILE A 158 -1.39 20.03 -3.20
N GLU A 159 -1.36 21.36 -3.10
CA GLU A 159 -2.42 22.25 -3.55
C GLU A 159 -2.60 22.26 -5.08
N ASP A 160 -1.56 21.90 -5.84
CA ASP A 160 -1.59 21.90 -7.30
C ASP A 160 -2.11 20.57 -7.87
N VAL A 161 -2.21 19.52 -7.04
CA VAL A 161 -2.55 18.15 -7.49
C VAL A 161 -3.74 17.55 -6.75
N ALA A 162 -4.20 18.16 -5.66
CA ALA A 162 -5.37 17.70 -4.93
C ALA A 162 -6.68 17.96 -5.72
N PRO A 163 -7.67 17.07 -5.65
CA PRO A 163 -7.65 15.79 -4.93
C PRO A 163 -6.86 14.71 -5.70
N SER A 164 -6.07 13.90 -4.98
CA SER A 164 -5.26 12.83 -5.58
C SER A 164 -4.96 11.72 -4.57
N PRO A 165 -4.86 10.43 -5.01
CA PRO A 165 -4.40 9.34 -4.13
C PRO A 165 -3.00 9.56 -3.55
N ALA A 166 -2.19 10.45 -4.12
CA ALA A 166 -0.87 10.81 -3.60
C ALA A 166 -0.91 11.80 -2.42
N VAL A 167 -2.09 12.25 -1.98
CA VAL A 167 -2.25 13.30 -0.96
C VAL A 167 -3.14 12.80 0.18
N ASP A 168 -2.61 12.90 1.40
CA ASP A 168 -3.40 12.82 2.64
C ASP A 168 -3.88 14.23 2.98
N GLU A 169 -5.06 14.59 2.48
CA GLU A 169 -5.63 15.94 2.66
C GLU A 169 -5.87 16.27 4.13
N ALA A 170 -6.27 15.27 4.94
CA ALA A 170 -6.58 15.48 6.35
C ALA A 170 -5.35 15.90 7.15
N ARG A 171 -4.17 15.41 6.76
CA ARG A 171 -2.90 15.74 7.43
C ARG A 171 -2.09 16.80 6.70
N GLY A 172 -2.50 17.22 5.50
CA GLY A 172 -1.72 18.13 4.66
C GLY A 172 -0.37 17.54 4.27
N MET A 173 -0.34 16.23 3.98
CA MET A 173 0.89 15.48 3.71
C MET A 173 0.80 14.71 2.40
N VAL A 174 1.95 14.34 1.87
CA VAL A 174 2.03 13.36 0.78
C VAL A 174 1.73 11.97 1.34
N ASP A 175 0.78 11.26 0.74
CA ASP A 175 0.64 9.83 0.93
C ASP A 175 1.67 9.12 0.04
N LEU A 176 2.80 8.75 0.63
CA LEU A 176 3.87 8.05 -0.08
C LEU A 176 3.41 6.68 -0.61
N TYR A 177 2.55 5.97 0.12
CA TYR A 177 2.05 4.68 -0.33
C TYR A 177 1.13 4.84 -1.54
N GLY A 178 0.20 5.82 -1.47
CA GLY A 178 -0.66 6.18 -2.58
C GLY A 178 0.12 6.66 -3.81
N PHE A 179 1.11 7.53 -3.62
CA PHE A 179 1.97 8.02 -4.71
C PHE A 179 2.77 6.89 -5.37
N THR A 180 3.40 6.00 -4.59
CA THR A 180 4.13 4.85 -5.14
C THR A 180 3.19 3.87 -5.85
N ALA A 181 2.00 3.60 -5.29
CA ALA A 181 1.00 2.74 -5.92
C ALA A 181 0.52 3.33 -7.26
N MET A 182 0.33 4.65 -7.35
CA MET A 182 0.05 5.33 -8.61
C MET A 182 1.17 5.07 -9.62
N ALA A 183 2.44 5.27 -9.23
CA ALA A 183 3.58 5.06 -10.11
C ALA A 183 3.61 3.63 -10.68
N VAL A 184 3.33 2.61 -9.86
CA VAL A 184 3.22 1.22 -10.31
C VAL A 184 2.09 1.04 -11.33
N ALA A 185 0.90 1.60 -11.08
CA ALA A 185 -0.21 1.53 -12.03
C ALA A 185 0.13 2.23 -13.37
N GLY A 186 0.81 3.37 -13.32
CA GLY A 186 1.28 4.07 -14.51
C GLY A 186 2.34 3.29 -15.31
N LEU A 187 3.21 2.55 -14.63
CA LEU A 187 4.18 1.66 -15.29
C LEU A 187 3.48 0.46 -15.96
N GLN A 188 2.46 -0.11 -15.31
CA GLN A 188 1.66 -1.18 -15.89
C GLN A 188 0.93 -0.72 -17.16
N ALA A 189 0.28 0.44 -17.12
CA ALA A 189 -0.40 1.00 -18.29
C ALA A 189 0.57 1.28 -19.45
N GLN A 190 1.76 1.82 -19.15
CA GLN A 190 2.79 2.04 -20.17
C GLN A 190 3.32 0.74 -20.77
N ALA A 191 3.51 -0.31 -19.97
CA ALA A 191 3.95 -1.61 -20.47
C ALA A 191 2.94 -2.19 -21.48
N GLU A 192 1.64 -2.12 -21.18
CA GLU A 192 0.60 -2.58 -22.10
C GLU A 192 0.58 -1.77 -23.41
N GLN A 193 0.78 -0.45 -23.34
CA GLN A 193 0.89 0.39 -24.53
C GLN A 193 2.12 0.06 -25.37
N ILE A 194 3.26 -0.22 -24.74
CA ILE A 194 4.50 -0.62 -25.43
C ILE A 194 4.28 -1.94 -26.17
N ASP A 195 3.68 -2.94 -25.52
CA ASP A 195 3.40 -4.23 -26.14
C ASP A 195 2.48 -4.08 -27.37
N ALA A 196 1.42 -3.27 -27.24
CA ALA A 196 0.50 -2.99 -28.34
C ALA A 196 1.19 -2.27 -29.52
N LEU A 197 2.04 -1.29 -29.22
CA LEU A 197 2.80 -0.56 -30.24
C LEU A 197 3.82 -1.46 -30.95
N GLN A 198 4.50 -2.33 -30.22
CA GLN A 198 5.43 -3.31 -30.80
C GLN A 198 4.73 -4.25 -31.79
N GLN A 199 3.57 -4.79 -31.40
CA GLN A 199 2.77 -5.63 -32.29
C GLN A 199 2.33 -4.89 -33.57
N HIS A 200 1.99 -3.60 -33.44
CA HIS A 200 1.61 -2.79 -34.59
C HIS A 200 2.79 -2.52 -35.52
N VAL A 201 3.96 -2.19 -34.96
CA VAL A 201 5.19 -2.03 -35.73
C VAL A 201 5.53 -3.31 -36.50
N GLU A 202 5.51 -4.46 -35.85
CA GLU A 202 5.76 -5.75 -36.50
C GLU A 202 4.76 -6.04 -37.63
N ALA A 203 3.48 -5.70 -37.44
CA ALA A 203 2.47 -5.88 -38.47
C ALA A 203 2.72 -4.98 -39.69
N LEU A 204 3.03 -3.71 -39.46
CA LEU A 204 3.34 -2.75 -40.52
C LEU A 204 4.63 -3.12 -41.27
N GLU A 205 5.66 -3.59 -40.57
CA GLU A 205 6.90 -4.04 -41.19
C GLU A 205 6.68 -5.24 -42.12
N ARG A 206 5.81 -6.19 -41.73
CA ARG A 206 5.40 -7.30 -42.61
C ARG A 206 4.69 -6.80 -43.87
N GLU A 207 3.69 -5.93 -43.72
CA GLU A 207 2.94 -5.38 -44.85
C GLU A 207 3.85 -4.62 -45.83
N LEU A 208 4.75 -3.78 -45.31
CA LEU A 208 5.72 -3.06 -46.12
C LEU A 208 6.67 -3.99 -46.87
N SER A 209 7.09 -5.10 -46.26
CA SER A 209 7.91 -6.11 -46.93
C SER A 209 7.15 -6.74 -48.10
N GLU A 210 5.90 -7.15 -47.87
CA GLU A 210 5.06 -7.78 -48.90
C GLU A 210 4.82 -6.84 -50.09
N LEU A 211 4.55 -5.55 -49.82
CA LEU A 211 4.37 -4.55 -50.86
C LEU A 211 5.66 -4.29 -51.66
N ARG A 212 6.82 -4.30 -51.01
CA ARG A 212 8.13 -4.15 -51.68
C ARG A 212 8.46 -5.34 -52.57
N ASP A 213 8.16 -6.55 -52.11
CA ASP A 213 8.34 -7.77 -52.89
C ASP A 213 7.42 -7.79 -54.10
N ALA A 214 6.15 -7.37 -53.95
CA ALA A 214 5.20 -7.27 -55.05
C ALA A 214 5.56 -6.19 -56.09
N ALA A 215 6.19 -5.10 -55.66
CA ALA A 215 6.62 -4.01 -56.53
C ALA A 215 7.96 -4.26 -57.25
N SER A 216 8.68 -5.33 -56.89
CA SER A 216 9.99 -5.64 -57.48
C SER A 216 9.84 -6.26 -58.89
N PRO A 217 10.47 -5.70 -59.93
CA PRO A 217 10.36 -6.24 -61.28
C PRO A 217 11.02 -7.63 -61.39
N PRO A 218 10.51 -8.53 -62.24
CA PRO A 218 11.06 -9.87 -62.39
C PRO A 218 12.51 -9.82 -62.90
N PRO A 219 13.37 -10.77 -62.51
CA PRO A 219 14.76 -10.81 -62.93
C PRO A 219 14.85 -10.90 -64.46
N GLN A 220 15.61 -9.99 -65.09
CA GLN A 220 15.86 -10.02 -66.53
C GLN A 220 16.61 -11.31 -66.89
N ARG A 221 16.04 -12.11 -67.80
CA ARG A 221 16.71 -13.33 -68.28
C ARG A 221 17.95 -12.94 -69.07
N ALA A 222 19.10 -13.48 -68.69
CA ALA A 222 20.34 -13.30 -69.43
C ALA A 222 20.19 -13.82 -70.88
N PRO A 223 20.78 -13.13 -71.88
CA PRO A 223 20.71 -13.56 -73.27
C PRO A 223 21.43 -14.91 -73.45
N LYS A 224 20.80 -15.82 -74.21
CA LYS A 224 21.43 -17.07 -74.64
C LYS A 224 22.29 -16.78 -75.88
N GLU A 225 23.57 -17.14 -75.81
CA GLU A 225 24.51 -17.19 -76.95
C GLU A 225 24.13 -18.29 -77.95
#